data_AF-A0A6I1K1R6-F1
#
_entry.id   AF-A0A6I1K1R6-F1
#
_cell.length_a   1.000
_cell.length_b   1.000
_cell.length_c   1.000
_cell.angle_alpha   90.00
_cell.angle_beta   90.00
_cell.angle_gamma   90.00
#
_symmetry.space_group_name_H-M   'P 1'
#
loop_
_entity.id
_entity.type
_entity.pdbx_description
1 polymer ?
#
loop_
_entity_poly.entity_id
_entity_poly.type
_entity_poly.pdbx_seq_one_letter_code
_entity_poly.pdbx_strand_id
1 'polypeptide(L)'
;MPKADLAAQGYDLSLKRIPIEYLAAVLRMRSMADTISGTAQPQITRQNLQHVTLPIPPILSQREFARRVTAVEALKTAQRAALAEPEALFATLQHRAFRGEL
;
A
#
# COMPACT_ATOMS: atom_id res chain seq x y z
N MET A 1 -2.19 17.40 -25.24
CA MET A 1 -3.41 16.55 -25.30
C MET A 1 -4.55 17.29 -24.59
N PRO A 2 -5.70 17.54 -25.23
CA PRO A 2 -6.80 18.31 -24.62
C PRO A 2 -7.53 17.51 -23.53
N LYS A 3 -7.84 18.15 -22.40
CA LYS A 3 -8.49 17.54 -21.20
C LYS A 3 -9.87 16.93 -21.46
N ALA A 4 -10.56 17.33 -22.54
CA ALA A 4 -11.90 16.87 -22.88
C ALA A 4 -11.96 15.38 -23.29
N ASP A 5 -10.87 14.86 -23.88
CA ASP A 5 -10.84 13.52 -24.46
C ASP A 5 -10.69 12.41 -23.40
N LEU A 6 -10.08 12.74 -22.27
CA LEU A 6 -9.81 11.79 -21.17
C LEU A 6 -11.07 11.48 -20.35
N ALA A 7 -11.96 12.46 -20.17
CA ALA A 7 -13.23 12.25 -19.47
C ALA A 7 -14.14 11.26 -20.23
N ALA A 8 -14.14 11.31 -21.56
CA ALA A 8 -14.87 10.38 -22.42
C ALA A 8 -14.32 8.94 -22.36
N GLN A 9 -13.03 8.76 -22.04
CA GLN A 9 -12.38 7.46 -21.87
C GLN A 9 -12.50 6.91 -20.44
N GLY A 10 -13.33 7.51 -19.59
CA GLY A 10 -13.58 7.04 -18.23
C GLY A 10 -12.46 7.38 -17.23
N TYR A 11 -11.59 8.35 -17.57
CA TYR A 11 -10.64 8.90 -16.61
C TYR A 11 -11.33 9.97 -15.77
N ASP A 12 -11.39 9.76 -14.45
CA ASP A 12 -11.77 10.81 -13.52
C ASP A 12 -10.56 11.71 -13.27
N LEU A 13 -10.57 12.89 -13.90
CA LEU A 13 -9.55 13.92 -13.71
C LEU A 13 -9.69 14.64 -12.35
N SER A 14 -10.78 14.38 -11.63
CA SER A 14 -10.99 14.83 -10.27
C SER A 14 -10.25 13.86 -9.34
N LEU A 15 -9.17 14.31 -8.69
CA LEU A 15 -8.47 13.55 -7.63
C LEU A 15 -9.38 13.13 -6.45
N LYS A 16 -10.66 13.51 -6.48
CA LYS A 16 -11.67 13.23 -5.45
C LYS A 16 -12.12 11.76 -5.39
N ARG A 17 -11.81 10.90 -6.37
CA ARG A 17 -12.30 9.50 -6.40
C ARG A 17 -11.23 8.44 -6.75
N ILE A 18 -9.99 8.63 -6.33
CA ILE A 18 -8.95 7.59 -6.46
C ILE A 18 -9.05 6.62 -5.28
N PRO A 19 -9.15 5.29 -5.49
CA PRO A 19 -9.10 4.30 -4.41
C PRO A 19 -7.78 4.40 -3.64
N ILE A 20 -7.87 4.35 -2.30
CA ILE A 20 -6.69 4.53 -1.44
C ILE A 20 -5.66 3.42 -1.63
N GLU A 21 -6.11 2.21 -1.92
CA GLU A 21 -5.26 1.04 -2.20
C GLU A 21 -4.44 1.25 -3.46
N TYR A 22 -5.06 1.81 -4.51
CA TYR A 22 -4.37 2.16 -5.74
C TYR A 22 -3.35 3.28 -5.50
N LEU A 23 -3.77 4.37 -4.85
CA LEU A 23 -2.89 5.50 -4.55
C LEU A 23 -1.67 5.04 -3.73
N ALA A 24 -1.89 4.27 -2.66
CA ALA A 24 -0.83 3.75 -1.82
C ALA A 24 0.13 2.83 -2.60
N ALA A 25 -0.38 1.99 -3.50
CA ALA A 25 0.45 1.12 -4.32
C ALA A 25 1.34 1.91 -5.30
N VAL A 26 0.77 2.91 -5.98
CA VAL A 26 1.53 3.75 -6.92
C VAL A 26 2.57 4.59 -6.21
N LEU A 27 2.25 5.19 -5.06
CA LEU A 27 3.22 5.96 -4.28
C LEU A 27 4.39 5.09 -3.79
N ARG A 28 4.11 3.86 -3.36
CA ARG A 28 5.16 2.89 -3.00
C ARG A 28 6.05 2.54 -4.20
N MET A 29 5.46 2.29 -5.36
CA MET A 29 6.20 1.89 -6.56
C MET A 29 7.04 3.03 -7.14
N ARG A 30 6.53 4.27 -7.12
CA ARG A 30 7.21 5.44 -7.67
C ARG A 30 8.48 5.80 -6.90
N SER A 31 8.52 5.53 -5.59
CA SER A 31 9.43 6.18 -4.63
C SER A 31 9.17 7.69 -4.53
N MET A 32 9.34 8.24 -3.32
CA MET A 32 9.21 9.67 -3.02
C MET A 32 10.55 10.31 -2.64
N ALA A 33 11.67 9.61 -2.91
CA ALA A 33 13.01 10.07 -2.54
C ALA A 33 13.36 11.42 -3.20
N ASP A 34 12.89 11.64 -4.43
CA ASP A 34 13.01 12.90 -5.18
C ASP A 34 12.24 14.07 -4.54
N THR A 35 11.31 13.76 -3.63
CA THR A 35 10.42 14.73 -3.01
C THR A 35 10.93 15.19 -1.64
N ILE A 36 11.97 14.53 -1.12
CA ILE A 36 12.57 14.78 0.19
C ILE A 36 13.62 15.89 0.07
N SER A 37 13.49 16.92 0.91
CA SER A 37 14.48 17.98 1.08
C SER A 37 15.17 17.89 2.44
N GLY A 38 16.41 18.38 2.52
CA GLY A 38 17.20 18.38 3.75
C GLY A 38 17.94 17.06 3.96
N THR A 39 19.25 17.15 4.22
CA THR A 39 20.12 15.97 4.42
C THR A 39 20.14 15.51 5.88
N ALA A 40 20.14 16.44 6.84
CA ALA A 40 20.15 16.15 8.26
C ALA A 40 18.75 15.89 8.84
N GLN A 41 17.72 16.53 8.28
CA GLN A 41 16.32 16.31 8.66
C GLN A 41 15.48 16.17 7.38
N PRO A 42 15.28 14.94 6.89
CA PRO A 42 14.45 14.67 5.73
C PRO A 42 13.03 15.22 5.91
N GLN A 43 12.60 16.10 5.00
CA GLN A 43 11.28 16.70 5.02
C GLN A 43 10.61 16.60 3.65
N ILE A 44 9.33 16.23 3.64
CA ILE A 44 8.49 16.30 2.45
C ILE A 44 7.72 17.63 2.49
N THR A 45 7.96 18.51 1.52
CA THR A 45 7.30 19.81 1.44
C THR A 45 6.16 19.79 0.44
N ARG A 46 5.17 20.68 0.63
CA ARG A 46 4.04 20.83 -0.31
C ARG A 46 4.53 21.22 -1.71
N GLN A 47 5.58 22.03 -1.80
CA GLN A 47 6.15 22.46 -3.07
C GLN A 47 6.74 21.27 -3.85
N ASN A 48 7.50 20.40 -3.18
CA ASN A 48 8.06 19.22 -3.83
C ASN A 48 6.95 18.25 -4.26
N LEU A 49 5.90 18.09 -3.45
CA LEU A 49 4.75 17.23 -3.77
C LEU A 49 3.95 17.70 -5.00
N GLN A 50 3.93 18.99 -5.31
CA GLN A 50 3.21 19.51 -6.48
C GLN A 50 3.78 19.02 -7.81
N HIS A 51 5.05 18.63 -7.84
CA HIS A 51 5.73 18.13 -9.03
C HIS A 51 5.63 16.60 -9.20
N VAL A 52 5.02 15.92 -8.22
CA VAL A 52 4.83 14.47 -8.27
C VAL A 52 3.83 14.14 -9.36
N THR A 53 4.33 13.49 -10.41
CA THR A 53 3.50 12.92 -11.47
C THR A 53 3.15 11.48 -11.14
N LEU A 54 1.86 11.14 -11.24
CA LEU A 54 1.34 9.80 -11.01
C LEU A 54 0.64 9.29 -12.28
N PRO A 55 0.83 8.01 -12.66
CA PRO A 55 -0.02 7.39 -13.66
C PRO A 55 -1.44 7.27 -13.10
N ILE A 56 -2.43 7.80 -13.82
CA ILE A 56 -3.85 7.69 -13.46
C ILE A 56 -4.55 6.88 -14.58
N PRO A 57 -4.75 5.56 -14.42
CA PRO A 57 -5.46 4.73 -15.39
C PRO A 57 -6.98 4.97 -15.32
N PRO A 58 -7.80 4.38 -16.21
CA PRO A 58 -9.26 4.50 -16.13
C PRO A 58 -9.82 4.03 -14.79
N ILE A 59 -10.90 4.65 -14.31
CA ILE A 59 -11.45 4.39 -12.96
C ILE A 59 -11.82 2.92 -12.72
N LEU A 60 -12.28 2.21 -13.75
CA LEU A 60 -12.62 0.79 -13.66
C LEU A 60 -11.39 -0.07 -13.36
N SER A 61 -10.26 0.21 -14.01
CA SER A 61 -9.00 -0.49 -13.76
C SER A 61 -8.45 -0.18 -12.37
N GLN A 62 -8.58 1.06 -11.89
CA GLN A 62 -8.19 1.42 -10.52
C GLN A 62 -9.00 0.64 -9.48
N ARG A 63 -10.32 0.52 -9.68
CA ARG A 63 -11.21 -0.22 -8.77
C ARG A 63 -10.95 -1.71 -8.79
N GLU A 64 -10.72 -2.30 -9.96
CA GLU A 64 -10.41 -3.72 -10.06
C GLU A 64 -9.07 -4.04 -9.39
N PHE A 65 -8.06 -3.18 -9.56
CA PHE A 65 -6.81 -3.29 -8.81
C PHE A 65 -7.04 -3.23 -7.31
N ALA A 66 -7.77 -2.21 -6.82
CA ALA A 66 -8.07 -2.04 -5.40
C ALA A 66 -8.75 -3.29 -4.83
N ARG A 67 -9.78 -3.81 -5.50
CA ARG A 67 -10.50 -5.03 -5.11
C ARG A 67 -9.56 -6.22 -4.93
N ARG A 68 -8.64 -6.44 -5.87
CA ARG A 68 -7.68 -7.55 -5.82
C ARG A 68 -6.68 -7.37 -4.68
N VAL A 69 -6.13 -6.17 -4.51
CA VAL A 69 -5.17 -5.88 -3.44
C VAL A 69 -5.82 -6.06 -2.07
N THR A 70 -7.03 -5.55 -1.87
CA THR A 70 -7.76 -5.72 -0.61
C THR A 70 -7.99 -7.20 -0.29
N ALA A 71 -8.36 -8.01 -1.27
CA ALA A 71 -8.54 -9.45 -1.08
C ALA A 71 -7.22 -10.16 -0.68
N VAL A 72 -6.11 -9.80 -1.34
CA VAL A 72 -4.78 -10.35 -1.02
C VAL A 72 -4.31 -9.94 0.37
N GLU A 73 -4.49 -8.68 0.76
CA GLU A 73 -4.10 -8.19 2.09
C GLU A 73 -4.96 -8.78 3.21
N ALA A 74 -6.26 -9.03 2.95
CA ALA A 74 -7.12 -9.76 3.87
C ALA A 74 -6.62 -11.20 4.08
N LEU A 75 -6.26 -11.90 2.99
CA LEU A 75 -5.71 -13.26 3.07
C LEU A 75 -4.38 -13.30 3.83
N LYS A 76 -3.46 -12.37 3.55
CA LYS A 76 -2.18 -12.26 4.29
C LYS A 76 -2.40 -12.01 5.77
N THR A 77 -3.35 -11.14 6.11
CA THR A 77 -3.69 -10.85 7.51
C THR A 77 -4.23 -12.10 8.21
N ALA A 78 -5.15 -12.83 7.57
CA ALA A 78 -5.67 -14.08 8.10
C ALA A 78 -4.58 -15.14 8.28
N GLN A 79 -3.66 -15.28 7.32
CA GLN A 79 -2.53 -16.21 7.42
C GLN A 79 -1.59 -15.86 8.59
N ARG A 80 -1.23 -14.57 8.75
CA ARG A 80 -0.40 -14.12 9.88
C ARG A 80 -1.07 -14.38 11.21
N ALA A 81 -2.38 -14.15 11.30
CA ALA A 81 -3.15 -14.44 12.51
C ALA A 81 -3.16 -15.94 12.82
N ALA A 82 -3.32 -16.80 11.81
CA ALA A 82 -3.31 -18.25 11.97
C ALA A 82 -1.93 -18.81 12.39
N LEU A 83 -0.83 -18.12 12.11
CA LEU A 83 0.52 -18.54 12.51
C LEU A 83 0.85 -18.18 13.97
N ALA A 84 0.14 -17.22 14.57
CA ALA A 84 0.44 -16.76 15.92
C ALA A 84 0.20 -17.83 17.01
N GLU A 85 -0.85 -18.63 16.86
CA GLU A 85 -1.18 -19.69 17.83
C GLU A 85 -0.18 -20.85 17.82
N PRO A 86 0.22 -21.42 16.66
CA PRO A 86 1.31 -22.38 16.58
C PRO A 86 2.63 -21.87 17.14
N GLU A 87 3.00 -20.60 16.88
CA GLU A 87 4.23 -20.01 17.44
C GLU A 87 4.18 -19.94 18.96
N ALA A 88 3.05 -19.52 19.54
CA ALA A 88 2.87 -19.47 21.00
C ALA A 88 2.92 -20.87 21.64
N LEU A 89 2.32 -21.87 21.00
CA LEU A 89 2.37 -23.25 21.46
C LEU A 89 3.80 -23.81 21.40
N PHE A 90 4.49 -23.60 20.27
CA PHE A 90 5.87 -24.03 20.11
C PHE A 90 6.78 -23.40 21.15
N ALA A 91 6.65 -22.08 21.39
CA ALA A 91 7.41 -21.38 22.43
C ALA A 91 7.14 -21.96 23.84
N THR A 92 5.90 -22.32 24.14
CA THR A 92 5.53 -22.94 25.42
C THR A 92 6.14 -24.34 25.58
N LEU A 93 6.06 -25.18 24.54
CA LEU A 93 6.66 -26.51 24.54
C LEU A 93 8.19 -26.45 24.65
N GLN A 94 8.81 -25.52 23.93
CA GLN A 94 10.25 -25.27 24.01
C GLN A 94 10.67 -24.88 25.44
N HIS A 95 9.93 -23.96 26.07
CA HIS A 95 10.18 -23.53 27.45
C HIS A 95 10.10 -24.70 28.44
N ARG A 96 9.10 -25.58 28.30
CA ARG A 96 8.92 -26.76 29.16
C ARG A 96 10.02 -27.82 28.93
N ALA A 97 10.40 -28.05 27.67
CA ALA A 97 11.47 -29.00 27.32
C ALA A 97 12.81 -28.60 27.92
N PHE A 98 13.18 -27.32 27.84
CA PHE A 98 14.45 -26.82 28.41
C PHE A 98 14.45 -26.73 29.94
N ARG A 99 13.28 -26.76 30.58
CA ARG A 99 13.15 -26.88 32.04
C ARG A 99 13.06 -28.32 32.56
N GLY A 100 12.98 -29.31 31.67
CA GLY A 100 12.80 -30.71 32.06
C GLY A 100 11.39 -31.00 32.63
N GLU A 101 10.38 -30.21 32.23
CA GLU A 101 8.98 -30.37 32.63
C GLU A 101 8.18 -31.23 31.62
N LEU A 102 8.89 -32.06 30.85
CA LEU A 102 8.39 -33.03 29.87
C LEU A 102 8.84 -34.44 30.23
#